data_AF-A0A0F9T2D1-F1
#
_entry.id   AF-A0A0F9T2D1-F1
#
_cell.length_a   1.000
_cell.length_b   1.000
_cell.length_c   1.000
_cell.angle_alpha   90.00
_cell.angle_beta   90.00
_cell.angle_gamma   90.00
#
_symmetry.space_group_name_H-M   'P 1'
#
loop_
_entity.id
_entity.type
_entity.pdbx_description
1 polymer ?
#
loop_
_entity_poly.entity_id
_entity_poly.type
_entity_poly.pdbx_seq_one_letter_code
_entity_poly.pdbx_strand_id
1 'polypeptide(L)'
;MTQDDRADKFDIADERVRVDLLPSHPLVEIAKVLTHGAGKYGADNWRRGLEWRRYYGAVMRHMLAWEGGEDLDPDSGLSHLACAGCNVLFLIEMARTRPDLDDRFKYKAELIGDSDVKVRYLPRSPLQTGGIAHGADPDTDS
;
A
#
# COMPACT_ATOMS: atom_id res chain seq x y z
N MET A 1 -17.29 44.94 -14.30
CA MET A 1 -16.05 45.25 -13.55
C MET A 1 -16.20 44.71 -12.15
N THR A 2 -15.64 43.54 -11.90
CA THR A 2 -14.67 43.31 -10.82
C THR A 2 -13.85 42.12 -11.28
N GLN A 3 -12.65 42.44 -11.78
CA GLN A 3 -11.59 41.46 -11.96
C GLN A 3 -11.36 40.84 -10.58
N ASP A 4 -11.33 39.52 -10.50
CA ASP A 4 -11.06 38.79 -9.25
C ASP A 4 -9.68 39.24 -8.74
N ASP A 5 -9.63 40.02 -7.66
CA ASP A 5 -8.40 40.56 -7.03
C ASP A 5 -7.59 39.45 -6.33
N ARG A 6 -7.63 38.22 -6.86
CA ARG A 6 -6.76 37.14 -6.43
C ARG A 6 -5.42 37.27 -7.15
N ALA A 7 -4.34 37.24 -6.38
CA ALA A 7 -3.02 37.15 -6.96
C ALA A 7 -2.89 35.82 -7.71
N ASP A 8 -2.79 35.88 -9.03
CA ASP A 8 -2.31 34.76 -9.84
C ASP A 8 -0.81 34.58 -9.57
N LYS A 9 -0.49 33.85 -8.50
CA LYS A 9 0.87 33.44 -8.23
C LYS A 9 1.19 32.27 -9.14
N PHE A 10 1.72 32.57 -10.33
CA PHE A 10 2.36 31.58 -11.19
C PHE A 10 3.67 31.16 -10.52
N ASP A 11 3.57 30.27 -9.53
CA ASP A 11 4.71 29.59 -8.91
C ASP A 11 5.40 28.74 -9.99
N ILE A 12 6.32 29.38 -10.74
CA ILE A 12 7.25 28.69 -11.63
C ILE A 12 8.06 27.71 -10.78
N ALA A 13 7.78 26.42 -10.97
CA ALA A 13 8.49 25.25 -10.46
C ALA A 13 8.98 25.36 -9.00
N ASP A 14 8.05 25.46 -8.05
CA ASP A 14 8.37 25.05 -6.67
C ASP A 14 8.55 23.52 -6.67
N GLU A 15 9.78 23.05 -6.46
CA GLU A 15 10.12 21.61 -6.38
C GLU A 15 9.57 20.93 -5.12
N ARG A 16 8.96 21.69 -4.19
CA ARG A 16 8.37 21.13 -2.97
C ARG A 16 7.08 20.37 -3.26
N VAL A 17 6.93 19.24 -2.56
CA VAL A 17 5.69 18.46 -2.61
C VAL A 17 4.54 19.25 -1.97
N ARG A 18 3.49 19.50 -2.76
CA ARG A 18 2.29 20.27 -2.38
C ARG A 18 1.25 19.43 -1.63
N VAL A 19 1.59 19.02 -0.40
CA VAL A 19 0.69 18.25 0.48
C VAL A 19 -0.61 18.99 0.82
N ASP A 20 -0.61 20.31 0.74
CA ASP A 20 -1.76 21.19 0.97
C ASP A 20 -2.87 21.06 -0.08
N LEU A 21 -2.57 20.45 -1.24
CA LEU A 21 -3.57 20.17 -2.28
C LEU A 21 -4.42 18.94 -1.96
N LEU A 22 -4.04 18.13 -0.98
CA LEU A 22 -4.81 16.95 -0.60
C LEU A 22 -6.10 17.38 0.12
N PRO A 23 -7.27 16.85 -0.29
CA PRO A 23 -8.51 17.13 0.43
C PRO A 23 -8.44 16.51 1.83
N SER A 24 -8.71 17.31 2.86
CA SER A 24 -8.62 16.86 4.26
C SER A 24 -9.61 15.75 4.59
N HIS A 25 -10.82 15.79 4.03
CA HIS A 25 -11.87 14.83 4.33
C HIS A 25 -11.47 13.36 4.02
N PRO A 26 -11.04 13.00 2.80
CA PRO A 26 -10.55 11.64 2.51
C PRO A 26 -9.36 11.20 3.39
N LEU A 27 -8.46 12.12 3.75
CA LEU A 27 -7.34 11.82 4.64
C LEU A 27 -7.82 11.42 6.04
N VAL A 28 -8.81 12.15 6.58
CA VAL A 28 -9.42 11.82 7.88
C VAL A 28 -10.16 10.48 7.82
N GLU A 29 -10.88 10.19 6.73
CA GLU A 29 -11.56 8.89 6.57
C GLU A 29 -10.58 7.71 6.59
N ILE A 30 -9.45 7.82 5.89
CA ILE A 30 -8.38 6.81 5.95
C ILE A 30 -7.78 6.71 7.36
N ALA A 31 -7.59 7.85 8.05
CA ALA A 31 -7.09 7.86 9.42
C ALA A 31 -8.05 7.15 10.41
N LYS A 32 -9.36 7.20 10.18
CA LYS A 32 -10.34 6.43 10.96
C LYS A 32 -10.15 4.92 10.78
N VAL A 33 -9.85 4.45 9.56
CA VAL A 33 -9.52 3.04 9.29
C VAL A 33 -8.27 2.61 10.06
N LEU A 34 -7.23 3.46 10.06
CA LEU A 34 -6.03 3.23 10.87
C LEU A 34 -6.33 3.18 12.37
N THR A 35 -7.22 4.05 12.85
CA THR A 35 -7.66 4.08 14.25
C THR A 35 -8.39 2.79 14.62
N HIS A 36 -9.34 2.35 13.79
CA HIS A 36 -10.03 1.08 13.96
C HIS A 36 -9.04 -0.10 13.98
N GLY A 37 -8.10 -0.13 13.03
CA GLY A 37 -7.05 -1.15 12.97
C GLY A 37 -6.14 -1.15 14.20
N ALA A 38 -5.78 0.02 14.72
CA ALA A 38 -4.97 0.16 15.93
C ALA A 38 -5.70 -0.41 17.17
N GLY A 39 -7.01 -0.22 17.27
CA GLY A 39 -7.82 -0.84 18.33
C GLY A 39 -7.85 -2.37 18.25
N LYS A 40 -7.86 -2.93 17.03
CA LYS A 40 -7.96 -4.39 16.81
C LYS A 40 -6.61 -5.12 16.87
N TYR A 41 -5.54 -4.50 16.38
CA TYR A 41 -4.25 -5.14 16.15
C TYR A 41 -3.07 -4.44 16.84
N GLY A 42 -3.31 -3.33 17.54
CA GLY A 42 -2.28 -2.45 18.08
C GLY A 42 -1.82 -1.39 17.07
N ALA A 43 -1.43 -0.22 17.59
CA ALA A 43 -0.87 0.87 16.79
C ALA A 43 0.39 0.40 16.03
N ASP A 44 0.56 0.88 14.81
CA ASP A 44 1.71 0.58 13.94
C ASP A 44 1.98 -0.90 13.62
N ASN A 45 1.10 -1.84 14.04
CA ASN A 45 1.29 -3.28 13.78
C ASN A 45 1.43 -3.60 12.28
N TRP A 46 0.78 -2.82 11.42
CA TRP A 46 0.88 -2.91 9.97
C TRP A 46 2.30 -2.71 9.43
N ARG A 47 3.18 -1.99 10.15
CA ARG A 47 4.59 -1.77 9.75
C ARG A 47 5.42 -3.05 9.81
N ARG A 48 4.97 -4.05 10.58
CA ARG A 48 5.59 -5.39 10.61
C ARG A 48 5.39 -6.16 9.31
N GLY A 49 4.57 -5.63 8.40
CA GLY A 49 4.36 -6.12 7.06
C GLY A 49 3.50 -7.38 6.96
N LEU A 50 2.91 -7.53 5.80
CA LEU A 50 2.19 -8.72 5.33
C LEU A 50 2.55 -8.91 3.85
N GLU A 51 2.30 -10.11 3.32
CA GLU A 51 2.47 -10.38 1.89
C GLU A 51 1.63 -9.40 1.07
N TRP A 52 2.22 -8.84 0.02
CA TRP A 52 1.60 -7.74 -0.75
C TRP A 52 0.22 -8.13 -1.30
N ARG A 53 0.04 -9.40 -1.70
CA ARG A 53 -1.24 -9.89 -2.17
C ARG A 53 -2.34 -9.90 -1.12
N ARG A 54 -2.02 -9.88 0.18
CA ARG A 54 -3.04 -9.73 1.25
C ARG A 54 -3.64 -8.33 1.24
N TYR A 55 -2.81 -7.30 1.12
CA TYR A 55 -3.29 -5.92 0.97
C TYR A 55 -4.02 -5.74 -0.37
N TYR A 56 -3.46 -6.22 -1.48
CA TYR A 56 -4.12 -6.16 -2.79
C TYR A 56 -5.49 -6.84 -2.78
N GLY A 57 -5.59 -8.04 -2.19
CA GLY A 57 -6.87 -8.74 -2.07
C GLY A 57 -7.88 -7.97 -1.23
N ALA A 58 -7.44 -7.29 -0.16
CA ALA A 58 -8.30 -6.41 0.63
C ALA A 58 -8.80 -5.21 -0.17
N VAL A 59 -7.91 -4.52 -0.91
CA VAL A 59 -8.29 -3.44 -1.84
C VAL A 59 -9.38 -3.92 -2.78
N MET A 60 -9.17 -5.05 -3.46
CA MET A 60 -10.12 -5.56 -4.45
C MET A 60 -11.48 -5.91 -3.84
N ARG A 61 -11.53 -6.51 -2.64
CA ARG A 61 -12.81 -6.79 -1.97
C ARG A 61 -13.58 -5.51 -1.63
N HIS A 62 -12.91 -4.48 -1.11
CA HIS A 62 -13.59 -3.22 -0.81
C HIS A 62 -14.03 -2.49 -2.08
N MET A 63 -13.21 -2.50 -3.13
CA MET A 63 -13.57 -1.86 -4.41
C MET A 63 -14.75 -2.57 -5.10
N LEU A 64 -14.79 -3.90 -5.08
CA LEU A 64 -15.90 -4.68 -5.63
C LEU A 64 -17.21 -4.49 -4.83
N ALA A 65 -17.13 -4.42 -3.50
CA ALA A 65 -18.30 -4.14 -2.67
C ALA A 65 -18.87 -2.74 -2.94
N TRP A 66 -17.98 -1.74 -3.03
CA TRP A 66 -18.37 -0.38 -3.39
C TRP A 66 -18.99 -0.27 -4.79
N GLU A 67 -18.39 -0.92 -5.78
CA GLU A 67 -18.97 -0.99 -7.14
C GLU A 67 -20.33 -1.70 -7.16
N GLY A 68 -20.51 -2.69 -6.28
CA GLY A 68 -21.79 -3.37 -6.03
C GLY A 68 -22.84 -2.53 -5.28
N GLY A 69 -22.53 -1.30 -4.88
CA GLY A 69 -23.47 -0.38 -4.21
C GLY A 69 -23.41 -0.41 -2.68
N GLU A 70 -22.41 -1.05 -2.08
CA GLU A 70 -22.17 -1.03 -0.63
C GLU A 70 -21.20 0.10 -0.27
N ASP A 71 -21.69 1.14 0.42
CA ASP A 71 -20.84 2.29 0.78
C ASP A 71 -19.96 2.04 2.00
N LEU A 72 -20.46 1.26 2.96
CA LEU A 72 -19.83 1.02 4.26
C LEU A 72 -19.50 -0.46 4.45
N ASP A 73 -18.26 -0.72 4.87
CA ASP A 73 -17.77 -2.04 5.23
C ASP A 73 -18.52 -2.58 6.45
N PRO A 74 -19.20 -3.73 6.37
CA PRO A 74 -20.05 -4.25 7.45
C PRO A 74 -19.23 -4.66 8.69
N ASP A 75 -17.95 -4.97 8.53
CA ASP A 75 -17.07 -5.36 9.65
C ASP A 75 -16.66 -4.14 10.50
N SER A 76 -16.39 -3.00 9.86
CA SER A 76 -15.83 -1.81 10.52
C SER A 76 -16.82 -0.65 10.67
N GLY A 77 -17.89 -0.63 9.86
CA GLY A 77 -18.81 0.49 9.71
C GLY A 77 -18.19 1.70 9.00
N LEU A 78 -17.03 1.54 8.33
CA LEU A 78 -16.29 2.61 7.67
C LEU A 78 -16.41 2.52 6.15
N SER A 79 -16.13 3.61 5.43
CA SER A 79 -16.21 3.64 3.97
C SER A 79 -15.33 2.58 3.31
N HIS A 80 -15.91 1.81 2.36
CA HIS A 80 -15.15 0.88 1.53
C HIS A 80 -14.00 1.58 0.79
N LEU A 81 -14.22 2.79 0.28
CA LEU A 81 -13.19 3.58 -0.39
C LEU A 81 -12.04 3.96 0.55
N ALA A 82 -12.36 4.32 1.80
CA ALA A 82 -11.34 4.61 2.81
C ALA A 82 -10.55 3.35 3.19
N CYS A 83 -11.22 2.21 3.34
CA CYS A 83 -10.56 0.92 3.60
C CYS A 83 -9.64 0.50 2.44
N ALA A 84 -10.10 0.65 1.20
CA ALA A 84 -9.28 0.43 0.01
C ALA A 84 -8.07 1.38 -0.02
N GLY A 85 -8.30 2.68 0.18
CA GLY A 85 -7.24 3.69 0.23
C GLY A 85 -6.18 3.42 1.30
N CYS A 86 -6.60 3.00 2.50
CA CYS A 86 -5.69 2.58 3.57
C CYS A 86 -4.80 1.42 3.15
N ASN A 87 -5.36 0.39 2.52
CA ASN A 87 -4.58 -0.74 2.01
C ASN A 87 -3.63 -0.35 0.86
N VAL A 88 -4.01 0.63 0.01
CA VAL A 88 -3.11 1.20 -1.00
C VAL A 88 -1.94 1.95 -0.35
N LEU A 89 -2.18 2.74 0.70
CA LEU A 89 -1.09 3.38 1.45
C LEU A 89 -0.13 2.35 2.04
N PHE A 90 -0.65 1.24 2.58
CA PHE A 90 0.20 0.14 3.04
C PHE A 90 1.03 -0.45 1.91
N LEU A 91 0.45 -0.72 0.74
CA LEU A 91 1.21 -1.21 -0.41
C LEU A 91 2.32 -0.24 -0.85
N ILE A 92 2.05 1.07 -0.87
CA ILE A 92 3.04 2.10 -1.18
C ILE A 92 4.20 2.05 -0.17
N GLU A 93 3.90 1.97 1.13
CA GLU A 93 4.94 1.91 2.16
C GLU A 93 5.69 0.56 2.17
N MET A 94 4.99 -0.55 1.94
CA MET A 94 5.61 -1.89 1.84
C MET A 94 6.55 -1.99 0.64
N ALA A 95 6.23 -1.34 -0.48
CA ALA A 95 7.12 -1.27 -1.64
C ALA A 95 8.48 -0.66 -1.30
N ARG A 96 8.52 0.25 -0.34
CA ARG A 96 9.73 0.91 0.13
C ARG A 96 10.41 0.17 1.29
N THR A 97 9.62 -0.32 2.25
CA THR A 97 10.13 -0.81 3.54
C THR A 97 10.23 -2.33 3.64
N ARG A 98 9.40 -3.07 2.91
CA ARG A 98 9.28 -4.54 2.94
C ARG A 98 9.19 -5.16 1.54
N PRO A 99 10.19 -4.93 0.66
CA PRO A 99 10.25 -5.57 -0.65
C PRO A 99 10.44 -7.10 -0.56
N ASP A 100 10.95 -7.59 0.57
CA ASP A 100 11.05 -9.02 0.89
C ASP A 100 9.70 -9.74 0.93
N LEU A 101 8.60 -8.99 1.14
CA LEU A 101 7.23 -9.50 1.21
C LEU A 101 6.47 -9.40 -0.13
N ASP A 102 7.12 -9.03 -1.23
CA ASP A 102 6.51 -9.00 -2.56
C ASP A 102 6.27 -10.42 -3.09
N ASP A 103 5.07 -10.95 -2.87
CA ASP A 103 4.63 -12.28 -3.29
C ASP A 103 3.85 -12.28 -4.62
N ARG A 104 3.90 -11.18 -5.37
CA ARG A 104 3.24 -11.07 -6.69
C ARG A 104 3.86 -12.06 -7.66
N PHE A 105 3.02 -12.61 -8.53
CA PHE A 105 3.47 -13.43 -9.64
C PHE A 105 4.15 -12.55 -10.69
N LYS A 106 5.37 -12.92 -11.08
CA LYS A 106 6.16 -12.21 -12.09
C LYS A 106 6.25 -13.09 -13.33
N TYR A 107 5.91 -12.51 -14.48
CA TYR A 107 6.04 -13.16 -15.77
C TYR A 107 7.28 -12.63 -16.47
N LYS A 108 8.00 -13.50 -17.16
CA LYS A 108 8.98 -13.08 -18.17
C LYS A 108 8.33 -13.28 -19.53
N ALA A 109 8.04 -12.17 -20.20
CA ALA A 109 7.65 -12.17 -21.59
C ALA A 109 8.91 -11.99 -22.45
N GLU A 110 9.15 -12.93 -23.35
CA GLU A 110 10.19 -12.83 -24.37
C GLU A 110 9.51 -12.73 -25.73
N LEU A 111 9.90 -11.74 -26.53
CA LEU A 111 9.48 -11.65 -27.92
C LEU A 111 10.14 -12.79 -28.69
N ILE A 112 9.35 -13.54 -29.46
CA ILE A 112 9.85 -14.56 -30.37
C ILE A 112 9.26 -14.26 -31.74
N GLY A 113 9.93 -13.38 -32.48
CA GLY A 113 9.45 -12.88 -33.78
C GLY A 113 8.62 -11.60 -33.66
N ASP A 114 8.03 -11.19 -34.77
CA ASP A 114 7.44 -9.84 -34.93
C ASP A 114 6.07 -9.68 -34.25
N SER A 115 5.36 -10.78 -33.97
CA SER A 115 4.01 -10.74 -33.39
C SER A 115 3.76 -11.71 -32.22
N ASP A 116 4.71 -12.61 -31.92
CA ASP A 116 4.50 -13.66 -30.92
C ASP A 116 5.26 -13.38 -29.62
N VAL A 117 4.53 -13.51 -28.50
CA VAL A 117 5.08 -13.39 -27.15
C VAL A 117 5.09 -14.77 -26.51
N LYS A 118 6.27 -15.25 -26.12
CA LYS A 118 6.37 -16.42 -25.24
C LYS A 118 6.40 -15.93 -23.80
N VAL A 119 5.38 -16.28 -23.04
CA VAL A 119 5.31 -16.00 -21.60
C VAL A 119 5.79 -17.22 -20.83
N ARG A 120 6.81 -17.03 -19.99
CA ARG A 120 7.23 -18.03 -19.01
C ARG A 120 7.03 -17.49 -17.60
N TYR A 121 6.53 -18.35 -16.72
CA TYR A 121 6.47 -18.09 -15.29
C TYR A 121 7.88 -17.94 -14.70
N LEU A 122 8.14 -16.83 -14.01
CA LEU A 122 9.32 -16.75 -13.16
C LEU A 122 8.96 -17.36 -11.81
N PRO A 123 9.74 -18.33 -11.30
CA PRO A 123 9.53 -18.85 -9.97
C PRO A 123 9.52 -17.69 -8.98
N ARG A 124 8.64 -17.80 -7.97
CA ARG A 124 8.56 -16.81 -6.88
C ARG A 124 10.00 -16.62 -6.38
N SER A 125 10.49 -15.38 -6.36
CA SER A 125 11.77 -15.11 -5.69
C SER A 125 11.66 -15.73 -4.31
N PRO A 126 12.63 -16.54 -3.85
CA PRO A 126 12.62 -16.99 -2.47
C PRO A 126 12.40 -15.75 -1.62
N LEU A 127 11.46 -15.82 -0.67
CA LEU A 127 11.42 -14.87 0.43
C LEU A 127 12.88 -14.74 0.86
N GLN A 128 13.45 -13.55 0.77
CA GLN A 128 14.77 -13.33 1.33
C GLN A 128 14.58 -13.50 2.83
N THR A 129 14.67 -14.74 3.31
CA THR A 129 14.80 -15.04 4.73
C THR A 129 16.15 -14.44 5.09
N GLY A 130 16.11 -13.17 5.49
CA GLY A 130 17.27 -12.49 6.03
C GLY A 130 17.85 -13.39 7.11
N GLY A 131 19.09 -13.82 6.89
CA GLY A 131 19.83 -14.59 7.86
C GLY A 131 20.00 -13.76 9.11
N ILE A 132 19.12 -13.98 10.09
CA ILE A 132 19.45 -13.69 11.47
C ILE A 132 20.35 -14.86 11.87
N ALA A 133 21.65 -14.67 11.69
CA ALA A 133 22.62 -15.44 12.44
C ALA A 133 22.36 -15.12 13.92
N HIS A 134 21.62 -15.99 14.61
CA HIS A 134 21.69 -16.03 16.05
C HIS A 134 23.14 -16.35 16.39
N GLY A 135 23.87 -15.35 16.87
CA GLY A 135 25.17 -15.53 17.47
C GLY A 135 25.05 -16.62 18.53
N ALA A 136 25.89 -17.64 18.40
CA ALA A 136 26.14 -18.56 19.48
C ALA A 136 26.69 -17.73 20.66
N ASP A 137 25.94 -17.74 21.75
CA ASP A 137 26.38 -17.21 23.04
C ASP A 137 27.46 -18.16 23.57
N PRO A 138 28.71 -17.70 23.75
CA PRO A 138 29.73 -18.49 24.40
C PRO A 138 29.66 -18.15 25.89
N ASP A 139 28.96 -18.95 26.69
CA ASP A 139 29.23 -19.11 28.13
C ASP A 139 28.17 -20.01 28.79
N THR A 140 28.48 -21.29 28.91
CA THR A 140 27.99 -22.13 30.01
C THR A 140 29.15 -22.96 30.54
N ASP A 141 29.94 -22.34 31.42
CA ASP A 141 30.75 -23.02 32.42
C ASP A 141 30.13 -22.75 33.80
N SER A 142 29.53 -23.80 34.38
CA SER A 142 29.40 -24.05 35.83
C SER A 142 28.69 -25.39 36.06
#